data_AF-A0A428JIB4-F1
#
_entry.id   AF-A0A428JIB4-F1
#
_cell.length_a   1.000
_cell.length_b   1.000
_cell.length_c   1.000
_cell.angle_alpha   90.00
_cell.angle_beta   90.00
_cell.angle_gamma   90.00
#
_symmetry.space_group_name_H-M   'P 1'
#
loop_
_entity.id
_entity.type
_entity.pdbx_description
1 polymer ?
#
loop_
_entity_poly.entity_id
_entity_poly.type
_entity_poly.pdbx_seq_one_letter_code
_entity_poly.pdbx_strand_id
1 'polypeptide(L)'
;MKNIVLLSGCLILVNFCNAQTRQYVAHATLSGKPKQLVITDKKDGTKYVLDSARVYITAIDINGKVKWRTDPHSQSKTPMYRVLRPTIVSFNFERCAYCKALKLKEFGKDEEIISVTYSNTQFGYVSKKDGGFIFLGQD
;
A
#
# COMPACT_ATOMS: atom_id res chain seq x y z
N MET A 1 -39.10 -15.95 72.16
CA MET A 1 -38.01 -16.60 71.41
C MET A 1 -37.67 -15.70 70.22
N LYS A 2 -36.50 -15.06 70.23
CA LYS A 2 -36.08 -14.09 69.20
C LYS A 2 -35.12 -14.80 68.25
N ASN A 3 -35.55 -15.01 67.00
CA ASN A 3 -34.69 -15.55 65.94
C ASN A 3 -33.97 -14.38 65.26
N ILE A 4 -32.66 -14.30 65.48
CA ILE A 4 -31.76 -13.38 64.77
C ILE A 4 -31.20 -14.15 63.58
N VAL A 5 -31.65 -13.81 62.37
CA VAL A 5 -31.06 -14.29 61.12
C VAL A 5 -29.95 -13.30 60.74
N LEU A 6 -28.70 -13.72 60.91
CA LEU A 6 -27.52 -12.97 60.46
C LEU A 6 -27.32 -13.26 58.96
N LEU A 7 -27.78 -12.36 58.09
CA LEU A 7 -27.45 -12.38 56.67
C LEU A 7 -26.03 -11.80 56.50
N SER A 8 -25.05 -12.68 56.34
CA SER A 8 -23.69 -12.28 55.98
C SER A 8 -23.63 -12.01 54.47
N GLY A 9 -23.78 -10.74 54.10
CA GLY A 9 -23.66 -10.27 52.72
C GLY A 9 -22.20 -10.24 52.29
N CYS A 10 -21.79 -11.23 51.50
CA CYS A 10 -20.47 -11.27 50.88
C CYS A 10 -20.39 -10.21 49.77
N LEU A 11 -19.80 -9.06 50.07
CA LEU A 11 -19.47 -8.01 49.11
C LEU A 11 -18.37 -8.52 48.15
N ILE A 12 -18.79 -9.09 47.03
CA ILE A 12 -17.89 -9.39 45.91
C ILE A 12 -17.49 -8.04 45.30
N LEU A 13 -16.33 -7.54 45.69
CA LEU A 13 -15.64 -6.45 45.02
C LEU A 13 -15.24 -6.95 43.63
N VAL A 14 -16.11 -6.70 42.64
CA VAL A 14 -15.78 -6.82 41.22
C VAL A 14 -14.66 -5.84 40.94
N ASN A 15 -13.43 -6.35 40.92
CA ASN A 15 -12.29 -5.64 40.36
C ASN A 15 -12.63 -5.30 38.91
N PHE A 16 -13.01 -4.05 38.65
CA PHE A 16 -13.05 -3.51 37.32
C PHE A 16 -11.62 -3.52 36.78
N CYS A 17 -11.27 -4.62 36.11
CA CYS A 17 -10.13 -4.64 35.23
C CYS A 17 -10.48 -3.64 34.11
N ASN A 18 -9.93 -2.43 34.21
CA ASN A 18 -9.88 -1.49 33.11
C ASN A 18 -9.01 -2.13 32.02
N ALA A 19 -9.60 -3.04 31.26
CA ALA A 19 -9.04 -3.53 30.01
C ALA A 19 -8.69 -2.28 29.19
N GLN A 20 -7.42 -2.16 28.81
CA GLN A 20 -6.86 -1.00 28.12
C GLN A 20 -7.77 -0.59 26.95
N THR A 21 -8.60 0.45 27.13
CA THR A 21 -9.54 0.94 26.11
C THR A 21 -8.85 1.74 25.01
N ARG A 22 -7.51 1.84 25.05
CA ARG A 22 -6.70 2.51 24.03
C ARG A 22 -5.76 1.49 23.42
N GLN A 23 -6.28 0.72 22.47
CA GLN A 23 -5.45 -0.06 21.56
C GLN A 23 -4.71 0.94 20.65
N TYR A 24 -3.52 1.35 21.06
CA TYR A 24 -2.63 2.12 20.21
C TYR A 24 -2.17 1.23 19.06
N VAL A 25 -2.70 1.47 17.86
CA VAL A 25 -2.20 0.85 16.64
C VAL A 25 -1.01 1.70 16.18
N ALA A 26 0.21 1.16 16.33
CA ALA A 26 1.39 1.83 15.82
C ALA A 26 1.24 2.07 14.31
N HIS A 27 1.34 3.33 13.88
CA HIS A 27 1.32 3.68 12.46
C HIS A 27 2.72 3.48 11.87
N ALA A 28 3.00 2.28 11.36
CA ALA A 28 4.22 2.06 10.61
C ALA A 28 4.15 2.85 9.28
N THR A 29 5.02 3.84 9.14
CA THR A 29 5.29 4.53 7.88
C THR A 29 6.71 4.21 7.43
N LEU A 30 6.88 3.87 6.16
CA LEU A 30 8.22 3.64 5.60
C LEU A 30 8.91 4.99 5.39
N SER A 31 9.95 5.26 6.17
CA SER A 31 10.86 6.38 5.94
C SER A 31 11.87 5.98 4.87
N GLY A 32 11.65 6.40 3.63
CA GLY A 32 12.57 6.07 2.53
C GLY A 32 12.34 6.95 1.31
N LYS A 33 13.44 7.25 0.60
CA LYS A 33 13.39 7.74 -0.78
C LYS A 33 13.63 6.56 -1.72
N PRO A 34 12.91 6.46 -2.85
CA PRO A 34 13.22 5.48 -3.88
C PRO A 34 14.69 5.56 -4.25
N LYS A 35 15.34 4.41 -4.40
CA LYS A 35 16.74 4.34 -4.83
C LYS A 35 16.93 4.93 -6.24
N GLN A 36 15.88 4.86 -7.06
CA GLN A 36 15.87 5.32 -8.44
C GLN A 36 14.60 6.13 -8.68
N LEU A 37 14.76 7.28 -9.35
CA LEU A 37 13.65 8.09 -9.85
C LEU A 37 13.38 7.83 -11.34
N VAL A 38 14.26 7.08 -12.00
CA VAL A 38 14.13 6.71 -13.41
C VAL A 38 14.54 5.25 -13.54
N ILE A 39 13.66 4.46 -14.15
CA ILE A 39 13.96 3.10 -14.61
C ILE A 39 13.79 3.07 -16.14
N THR A 40 14.67 2.36 -16.84
CA THR A 40 14.70 2.34 -18.31
C THR A 40 14.51 0.93 -18.81
N ASP A 41 13.51 0.72 -19.65
CA ASP A 41 13.31 -0.55 -20.34
C ASP A 41 14.41 -0.75 -21.39
N LYS A 42 15.16 -1.84 -21.25
CA LYS A 42 16.25 -2.19 -22.17
C LYS A 42 15.75 -2.59 -23.55
N LYS A 43 14.49 -3.04 -23.66
CA LYS A 43 13.92 -3.56 -24.91
C LYS A 43 13.57 -2.45 -25.90
N ASP A 44 12.91 -1.40 -25.42
CA ASP A 44 12.38 -0.32 -26.28
C ASP A 44 12.93 1.08 -25.94
N GLY A 45 13.78 1.18 -24.91
CA GLY A 45 14.37 2.44 -24.48
C GLY A 45 13.40 3.36 -23.73
N THR A 46 12.16 2.91 -23.42
CA THR A 46 11.19 3.69 -22.67
C THR A 46 11.72 3.96 -21.26
N LYS A 47 11.71 5.23 -20.86
CA LYS A 47 12.03 5.69 -19.51
C LYS A 47 10.74 5.84 -18.71
N TYR A 48 10.74 5.32 -17.50
CA TYR A 48 9.66 5.54 -16.53
C TYR A 48 10.22 6.42 -15.41
N VAL A 49 9.67 7.63 -15.31
CA VAL A 49 10.16 8.69 -14.44
C VAL A 49 9.17 8.92 -13.31
N LEU A 50 9.64 8.75 -12.08
CA LEU A 50 8.95 9.16 -10.88
C LEU A 50 9.25 10.64 -10.60
N ASP A 51 8.20 11.43 -10.41
CA ASP A 51 8.34 12.86 -10.15
C ASP A 51 8.96 13.17 -8.78
N SER A 52 9.36 14.43 -8.58
CA SER A 52 9.98 14.87 -7.32
C SER A 52 9.03 14.78 -6.13
N ALA A 53 7.72 14.90 -6.35
CA ALA A 53 6.69 14.67 -5.34
C ALA A 53 6.50 13.18 -5.00
N ARG A 54 7.02 12.27 -5.85
CA ARG A 54 6.93 10.81 -5.73
C ARG A 54 5.48 10.31 -5.73
N VAL A 55 4.70 10.88 -6.62
CA VAL A 55 3.27 10.65 -6.78
C VAL A 55 2.97 10.19 -8.20
N TYR A 56 3.57 10.84 -9.20
CA TYR A 56 3.30 10.57 -10.60
C TYR A 56 4.41 9.74 -11.21
N ILE A 57 4.02 8.76 -12.01
CA ILE A 57 4.92 8.02 -12.90
C ILE A 57 4.61 8.44 -14.34
N THR A 58 5.64 8.80 -15.08
CA THR A 58 5.54 9.20 -16.50
C THR A 58 6.34 8.24 -17.36
N ALA A 59 5.73 7.66 -18.39
CA ALA A 59 6.44 6.90 -19.40
C ALA A 59 6.80 7.81 -20.58
N ILE A 60 8.07 7.81 -20.95
CA ILE A 60 8.65 8.63 -22.01
C ILE A 60 9.38 7.70 -22.96
N ASP A 61 9.02 7.73 -24.24
CA ASP A 61 9.68 6.89 -25.25
C ASP A 61 11.12 7.35 -25.55
N ILE A 62 11.83 6.58 -26.37
CA ILE A 62 13.22 6.86 -26.75
C ILE A 62 13.39 8.21 -27.47
N ASN A 63 12.33 8.74 -28.09
CA ASN A 63 12.33 10.03 -28.78
C ASN A 63 11.96 11.19 -27.86
N GLY A 64 11.70 10.93 -26.57
CA GLY A 64 11.30 11.94 -25.60
C GLY A 64 9.80 12.23 -25.57
N LYS A 65 8.97 11.49 -26.30
CA LYS A 65 7.51 11.68 -26.30
C LYS A 65 6.89 10.98 -25.09
N VAL A 66 6.00 11.69 -24.40
CA VAL A 66 5.21 11.11 -23.30
C VAL A 66 4.19 10.11 -23.87
N LYS A 67 4.27 8.85 -23.42
CA LYS A 67 3.30 7.80 -23.75
C LYS A 67 2.09 7.88 -22.85
N TRP A 68 2.34 8.01 -21.54
CA TRP A 68 1.31 8.17 -20.52
C TRP A 68 1.90 8.78 -19.25
N ARG A 69 1.03 9.32 -18.41
CA ARG A 69 1.33 9.78 -17.05
C ARG A 69 0.22 9.29 -16.12
N THR A 70 0.59 8.70 -15.00
CA THR A 70 -0.37 8.10 -14.05
C THR A 70 -0.05 8.51 -12.62
N ASP A 71 -1.09 8.58 -11.80
CA ASP A 71 -1.02 8.64 -10.34
C ASP A 71 -1.66 7.35 -9.82
N PRO A 72 -0.85 6.34 -9.51
CA PRO A 72 -1.40 5.01 -9.27
C PRO A 72 -2.27 4.97 -8.00
N HIS A 73 -1.99 5.80 -7.00
CA HIS A 73 -2.77 5.84 -5.77
C HIS A 73 -4.16 6.46 -5.96
N SER A 74 -4.33 7.47 -6.83
CA SER A 74 -5.69 7.95 -7.12
C SER A 74 -6.49 6.97 -7.98
N GLN A 75 -5.82 6.18 -8.83
CA GLN A 75 -6.47 5.16 -9.64
C GLN A 75 -6.96 3.95 -8.83
N SER A 76 -6.32 3.63 -7.70
CA SER A 76 -6.65 2.45 -6.90
C SER A 76 -8.07 2.48 -6.33
N LYS A 77 -8.67 3.66 -6.18
CA LYS A 77 -9.95 3.89 -5.48
C LYS A 77 -9.98 3.26 -4.08
N THR A 78 -8.82 3.00 -3.48
CA THR A 78 -8.73 2.44 -2.13
C THR A 78 -9.05 3.50 -1.10
N PRO A 79 -9.71 3.15 0.02
CA PRO A 79 -9.88 4.08 1.13
C PRO A 79 -8.52 4.52 1.68
N MET A 80 -8.51 5.67 2.36
CA MET A 80 -7.32 6.17 3.05
C MET A 80 -6.77 5.11 4.01
N TYR A 81 -5.46 4.88 3.96
CA TYR A 81 -4.77 3.99 4.90
C TYR A 81 -3.56 4.69 5.52
N ARG A 82 -3.60 4.94 6.84
CA ARG A 82 -2.60 5.63 7.68
C ARG A 82 -2.27 7.08 7.30
N VAL A 83 -2.13 7.39 6.01
CA VAL A 83 -1.74 8.69 5.45
C VAL A 83 -2.67 9.03 4.30
N LEU A 84 -3.16 10.28 4.24
CA LEU A 84 -4.09 10.76 3.21
C LEU A 84 -3.50 10.69 1.80
N ARG A 85 -2.22 11.06 1.67
CA ARG A 85 -1.52 11.10 0.40
C ARG A 85 -0.13 10.45 0.53
N PRO A 86 -0.06 9.12 0.45
CA PRO A 86 1.22 8.44 0.59
C PRO A 86 2.08 8.68 -0.66
N THR A 87 3.40 8.70 -0.46
CA THR A 87 4.39 8.84 -1.54
C THR A 87 4.96 7.48 -1.91
N ILE A 88 5.37 7.32 -3.15
CA ILE A 88 6.08 6.12 -3.62
C ILE A 88 7.48 6.09 -2.99
N VAL A 89 7.80 4.97 -2.33
CA VAL A 89 9.10 4.71 -1.67
C VAL A 89 9.88 3.57 -2.33
N SER A 90 9.21 2.73 -3.12
CA SER A 90 9.82 1.70 -3.97
C SER A 90 9.21 1.77 -5.38
N PHE A 91 10.06 1.66 -6.39
CA PHE A 91 9.72 1.82 -7.80
C PHE A 91 10.74 1.04 -8.64
N ASN A 92 10.39 -0.16 -9.09
CA ASN A 92 11.30 -1.06 -9.79
C ASN A 92 10.57 -1.90 -10.84
N PHE A 93 11.30 -2.41 -11.83
CA PHE A 93 10.76 -3.47 -12.69
C PHE A 93 10.67 -4.79 -11.92
N GLU A 94 9.58 -5.52 -12.14
CA GLU A 94 9.39 -6.85 -11.61
C GLU A 94 8.68 -7.69 -12.68
N ARG A 95 9.00 -8.98 -12.74
CA ARG A 95 8.18 -9.91 -13.54
C ARG A 95 6.98 -10.30 -12.72
N CYS A 96 5.79 -10.20 -13.29
CA CYS A 96 4.60 -10.57 -12.56
C CYS A 96 4.41 -12.09 -12.48
N ALA A 97 5.26 -12.76 -11.71
CA ALA A 97 5.25 -14.22 -11.52
C ALA A 97 3.91 -14.71 -10.94
N TYR A 98 3.24 -13.86 -10.15
CA TYR A 98 1.98 -14.19 -9.50
C TYR A 98 0.74 -13.65 -10.23
N CYS A 99 0.86 -12.90 -11.33
CA CYS A 99 -0.31 -12.34 -12.02
C CYS A 99 -1.34 -13.41 -12.40
N LYS A 100 -0.87 -14.58 -12.84
CA LYS A 100 -1.73 -15.72 -13.15
C LYS A 100 -2.45 -16.27 -11.90
N ALA A 101 -1.73 -16.39 -10.79
CA ALA A 101 -2.29 -16.89 -9.53
C ALA A 101 -3.30 -15.90 -8.94
N LEU A 102 -3.02 -14.60 -9.06
CA LEU A 102 -3.87 -13.50 -8.64
C LEU A 102 -5.02 -13.19 -9.63
N LYS A 103 -5.09 -13.93 -10.75
CA LYS A 103 -6.09 -13.76 -11.81
C LYS A 103 -6.18 -12.32 -12.34
N LEU A 104 -5.05 -11.61 -12.38
CA LEU A 104 -4.96 -10.26 -12.94
C LEU A 104 -5.00 -10.38 -14.47
N LYS A 105 -6.17 -10.15 -15.05
CA LYS A 105 -6.42 -10.30 -16.49
C LYS A 105 -5.77 -9.19 -17.31
N GLU A 106 -5.46 -8.09 -16.64
CA GLU A 106 -4.86 -6.88 -17.19
C GLU A 106 -3.39 -7.08 -17.54
N PHE A 107 -2.74 -8.10 -16.96
CA PHE A 107 -1.33 -8.40 -17.18
C PHE A 107 -1.16 -9.76 -17.84
N GLY A 108 -0.33 -9.81 -18.88
CA GLY A 108 0.10 -11.04 -19.52
C GLY A 108 0.92 -11.93 -18.59
N LYS A 109 0.98 -13.23 -18.92
CA LYS A 109 1.88 -14.16 -18.27
C LYS A 109 3.33 -13.69 -18.47
N ASP A 110 4.09 -13.60 -17.38
CA ASP A 110 5.50 -13.17 -17.37
C ASP A 110 5.71 -11.74 -17.93
N GLU A 111 4.65 -10.92 -17.95
CA GLU A 111 4.77 -9.51 -18.30
C GLU A 111 5.64 -8.79 -17.27
N GLU A 112 6.57 -7.99 -17.77
CA GLU A 112 7.33 -7.07 -16.93
C GLU A 112 6.43 -5.90 -16.56
N ILE A 113 6.30 -5.65 -15.27
CA ILE A 113 5.47 -4.60 -14.71
C ILE A 113 6.35 -3.66 -13.89
N ILE A 114 5.77 -2.56 -13.44
CA ILE A 114 6.40 -1.65 -12.49
C ILE A 114 5.79 -1.91 -11.12
N SER A 115 6.60 -2.40 -10.20
CA SER A 115 6.23 -2.65 -8.81
C SER A 115 6.36 -1.36 -8.00
N VAL A 116 5.32 -1.00 -7.27
CA VAL A 116 5.29 0.20 -6.43
C VAL A 116 4.94 -0.14 -4.98
N THR A 117 5.66 0.48 -4.06
CA THR A 117 5.34 0.47 -2.63
C THR A 117 5.24 1.90 -2.13
N TYR A 118 4.22 2.16 -1.33
CA TYR A 118 3.90 3.45 -0.77
C TYR A 118 4.43 3.60 0.67
N SER A 119 4.61 4.85 1.11
CA SER A 119 5.08 5.20 2.45
C SER A 119 4.12 4.74 3.56
N ASN A 120 2.87 4.43 3.23
CA ASN A 120 1.86 3.90 4.15
C ASN A 120 1.73 2.37 4.08
N THR A 121 2.73 1.66 3.53
CA THR A 121 2.76 0.19 3.35
C THR A 121 1.75 -0.41 2.36
N GLN A 122 0.99 0.42 1.63
CA GLN A 122 0.24 -0.06 0.47
C GLN A 122 1.18 -0.41 -0.69
N PHE A 123 0.79 -1.37 -1.54
CA PHE A 123 1.57 -1.77 -2.70
C PHE A 123 0.71 -2.24 -3.86
N GLY A 124 1.30 -2.24 -5.05
CA GLY A 124 0.63 -2.67 -6.25
C GLY A 124 1.53 -2.67 -7.49
N TYR A 125 0.91 -2.91 -8.64
CA TYR A 125 1.59 -2.97 -9.94
C TYR A 125 1.04 -1.91 -10.89
N VAL A 126 1.95 -1.31 -11.65
CA VAL A 126 1.65 -0.39 -12.75
C VAL A 126 2.01 -1.04 -14.08
N SER A 127 1.08 -1.02 -15.02
CA SER A 127 1.26 -1.45 -16.41
C SER A 127 2.24 -0.57 -17.15
N LYS A 128 3.24 -1.19 -17.79
CA LYS A 128 4.17 -0.49 -18.69
C LYS A 128 3.49 0.04 -19.95
N LYS A 129 2.40 -0.59 -20.37
CA LYS A 129 1.70 -0.31 -21.63
C LYS A 129 0.92 0.99 -21.57
N ASP A 130 0.14 1.18 -20.52
CA ASP A 130 -0.86 2.25 -20.41
C ASP A 130 -0.84 2.98 -19.06
N GLY A 131 0.00 2.56 -18.11
CA GLY A 131 0.08 3.18 -16.78
C GLY A 131 -1.08 2.80 -15.86
N GLY A 132 -1.90 1.80 -16.22
CA GLY A 132 -2.96 1.29 -15.36
C GLY A 132 -2.41 0.70 -14.06
N PHE A 133 -3.07 0.99 -12.94
CA PHE A 133 -2.68 0.52 -11.61
C PHE A 133 -3.57 -0.60 -11.08
N ILE A 134 -2.96 -1.61 -10.46
CA ILE A 134 -3.63 -2.64 -9.69
C ILE A 134 -3.12 -2.62 -8.26
N PHE A 135 -4.06 -2.45 -7.32
CA PHE A 135 -3.80 -2.60 -5.91
C PHE A 135 -3.69 -4.06 -5.52
N LEU A 136 -2.67 -4.42 -4.73
CA LEU A 136 -2.43 -5.81 -4.30
C LEU A 136 -2.60 -6.01 -2.81
N GLY A 137 -2.47 -4.96 -2.00
CA GLY A 137 -2.64 -5.08 -0.58
C GLY A 137 -1.93 -4.00 0.22
N GLN A 138 -1.92 -4.24 1.52
CA GLN A 138 -1.31 -3.43 2.54
C GLN A 138 -0.93 -4.31 3.72
N ASP A 139 0.09 -3.88 4.46
CA ASP A 139 0.50 -4.45 5.75
C ASP A 139 -0.21 -3.74 6.90
#